data_AF-A0A2T2SQ69-F1
#
_entry.id   AF-A0A2T2SQ69-F1
#
_cell.length_a   1.000
_cell.length_b   1.000
_cell.length_c   1.000
_cell.angle_alpha   90.00
_cell.angle_beta   90.00
_cell.angle_gamma   90.00
#
_symmetry.space_group_name_H-M   'P 1'
#
loop_
_entity.id
_entity.type
_entity.pdbx_description
1 polymer ?
#
loop_
_entity_poly.entity_id
_entity_poly.type
_entity_poly.pdbx_seq_one_letter_code
_entity_poly.pdbx_strand_id
1 'polypeptide(L)'
;MLEFTTRYDRDILALAVPALGTLAVGPLVSLVDTAFVGQLGRVPLAALGVNASVFSLAFIVFNFLAYATTPRVASAYGRGDLEEAGRTVVQALMLAAGLGLAATLVLEAGAPLILRAMGAGGGLMTPALRYLRIRALAGPAVLLVLAGHGAFRGYQDTRTPLYVSLALNAVNAALDPLLIFGLGWGLTGAATATAGAQWTGALGFLWLLLGRRREALGVVLEWPRLRALLPFMKAGWTLASRTLALTGTMALATAVAARVGTAEVAAHQVAAQCWSFLALVVDALAVAAQALVARYLGENQPGEARAVANRLLVMGGAVGAALGVGFWLTQPVLPALFTDDPATTRLLLAVVPFVALMQPLNALVFVGDGVFLGLEDFSYLAKAMVASAAGAAAVLLLVVPLGWGLAGVWWGLVTLMALRLVTLGARYVRAGLFAGAAEGEAADEHAEAEAH
;
A
#
# COMPACT_ATOMS: atom_id res chain seq x y z
N MET A 1 26.89 -12.23 17.77
CA MET A 1 25.92 -12.42 18.87
C MET A 1 24.65 -11.69 18.47
N LEU A 2 23.54 -12.40 18.29
CA LEU A 2 22.24 -11.76 18.03
C LEU A 2 21.77 -11.17 19.37
N GLU A 3 22.03 -9.89 19.61
CA GLU A 3 21.38 -9.19 20.72
C GLU A 3 19.87 -9.17 20.46
N PHE A 4 19.10 -9.74 21.37
CA PHE A 4 17.65 -9.83 21.24
C PHE A 4 16.97 -8.47 21.30
N THR A 5 17.64 -7.47 21.88
CA THR A 5 17.19 -6.08 21.96
C THR A 5 18.28 -5.14 21.50
N THR A 6 17.97 -4.24 20.57
CA THR A 6 18.89 -3.15 20.17
C THR A 6 18.32 -1.79 20.56
N ARG A 7 19.17 -0.74 20.54
CA ARG A 7 18.70 0.64 20.78
C ARG A 7 17.60 1.09 19.81
N TYR A 8 17.53 0.49 18.61
CA TYR A 8 16.56 0.86 17.58
C TYR A 8 15.17 0.28 17.80
N ASP A 9 15.04 -0.78 18.61
CA ASP A 9 13.78 -1.55 18.69
C ASP A 9 12.62 -0.71 19.19
N ARG A 10 12.88 0.20 20.13
CA ARG A 10 11.89 1.12 20.65
C ARG A 10 11.35 2.03 19.56
N ASP A 11 12.24 2.61 18.75
CA ASP A 11 11.88 3.53 17.68
C ASP A 11 11.16 2.80 16.55
N ILE A 12 11.65 1.61 16.20
CA ILE A 12 11.01 0.74 15.22
C ILE A 12 9.58 0.39 15.66
N LEU A 13 9.38 -0.06 16.89
CA LEU A 13 8.05 -0.43 17.39
C LEU A 13 7.14 0.78 17.57
N ALA A 14 7.69 1.93 17.97
CA ALA A 14 6.95 3.18 18.09
C ALA A 14 6.37 3.63 16.74
N LEU A 15 7.03 3.30 15.63
CA LEU A 15 6.53 3.57 14.28
C LEU A 15 5.66 2.44 13.74
N ALA A 16 6.13 1.20 13.82
CA ALA A 16 5.50 0.05 13.20
C ALA A 16 4.15 -0.30 13.83
N VAL A 17 4.01 -0.28 15.16
CA VAL A 17 2.76 -0.70 15.81
C VAL A 17 1.58 0.23 15.45
N PRO A 18 1.71 1.58 15.51
CA PRO A 18 0.63 2.45 15.04
C PRO A 18 0.42 2.40 13.52
N ALA A 19 1.49 2.17 12.74
CA ALA A 19 1.37 1.97 11.30
C ALA A 19 0.57 0.71 10.97
N LEU A 20 0.76 -0.39 11.71
CA LEU A 20 -0.04 -1.61 11.58
C LEU A 20 -1.52 -1.32 11.85
N GLY A 21 -1.82 -0.59 12.92
CA GLY A 21 -3.20 -0.17 13.21
C GLY A 21 -3.79 0.61 12.02
N THR A 22 -3.02 1.56 11.47
CA THR A 22 -3.46 2.37 10.32
C THR A 22 -3.78 1.50 9.10
N LEU A 23 -2.92 0.53 8.80
CA LEU A 23 -3.07 -0.39 7.66
C LEU A 23 -4.22 -1.37 7.86
N ALA A 24 -4.47 -1.82 9.09
CA ALA A 24 -5.51 -2.79 9.43
C ALA A 24 -6.91 -2.17 9.48
N VAL A 25 -7.03 -0.88 9.83
CA VAL A 25 -8.33 -0.20 9.96
C VAL A 25 -9.13 -0.24 8.66
N GLY A 26 -8.50 -0.01 7.51
CA GLY A 26 -9.19 0.01 6.21
C GLY A 26 -9.91 -1.30 5.87
N PRO A 27 -9.21 -2.46 5.82
CA PRO A 27 -9.84 -3.75 5.57
C PRO A 27 -10.93 -4.13 6.59
N LEU A 28 -10.70 -3.84 7.88
CA LEU A 28 -11.69 -4.15 8.93
C LEU A 28 -12.99 -3.37 8.73
N VAL A 29 -12.90 -2.10 8.35
CA VAL A 29 -14.08 -1.26 8.12
C VAL A 29 -14.76 -1.64 6.80
N SER A 30 -13.99 -1.99 5.77
CA SER A 30 -14.57 -2.49 4.52
C SER A 30 -15.42 -3.76 4.72
N LEU A 31 -15.10 -4.60 5.71
CA LEU A 31 -15.94 -5.75 6.08
C LEU A 31 -17.28 -5.30 6.70
N VAL A 32 -17.24 -4.26 7.54
CA VAL A 32 -18.44 -3.66 8.15
C VAL A 32 -19.35 -3.06 7.07
N ASP A 33 -18.80 -2.26 6.15
CA ASP A 33 -19.54 -1.68 5.02
C ASP A 33 -20.20 -2.78 4.16
N THR A 34 -19.44 -3.85 3.89
CA THR A 34 -19.93 -5.01 3.12
C THR A 34 -21.09 -5.70 3.84
N ALA A 35 -21.01 -5.83 5.17
CA ALA A 35 -22.09 -6.42 5.97
C ALA A 35 -23.37 -5.56 5.94
N PHE A 36 -23.26 -4.24 6.07
CA PHE A 36 -24.42 -3.34 5.98
C PHE A 36 -25.04 -3.36 4.59
N VAL A 37 -24.24 -3.24 3.52
CA VAL A 37 -24.76 -3.29 2.14
C VAL A 37 -25.31 -4.67 1.81
N GLY A 38 -24.75 -5.75 2.37
CA GLY A 38 -25.24 -7.11 2.21
C GLY A 38 -26.70 -7.29 2.66
N GLN A 39 -27.14 -6.54 3.68
CA GLN A 39 -28.53 -6.54 4.15
C GLN A 39 -29.52 -5.93 3.15
N LEU A 40 -29.05 -5.09 2.22
CA LEU A 40 -29.88 -4.53 1.14
C LEU A 40 -30.16 -5.54 0.02
N GLY A 41 -29.48 -6.69 0.01
CA GLY A 41 -29.65 -7.76 -0.96
C GLY A 41 -28.52 -7.86 -2.00
N ARG A 42 -28.69 -8.83 -2.91
CA ARG A 42 -27.63 -9.29 -3.82
C ARG A 42 -27.16 -8.24 -4.82
N VAL A 43 -28.08 -7.46 -5.38
CA VAL A 43 -27.74 -6.46 -6.42
C VAL A 43 -26.91 -5.29 -5.85
N PRO A 44 -27.30 -4.66 -4.72
CA PRO A 44 -26.46 -3.66 -4.05
C PRO A 44 -25.06 -4.18 -3.68
N LEU A 45 -24.98 -5.40 -3.14
CA LEU A 45 -23.72 -6.02 -2.77
C LEU A 45 -22.81 -6.28 -3.98
N ALA A 46 -23.36 -6.79 -5.08
CA ALA A 46 -22.62 -6.95 -6.33
C ALA A 46 -22.14 -5.60 -6.88
N ALA A 47 -22.97 -4.55 -6.79
CA ALA A 47 -22.62 -3.21 -7.25
C ALA A 47 -21.48 -2.62 -6.42
N LEU A 48 -21.50 -2.82 -5.10
CA LEU A 48 -20.41 -2.46 -4.20
C LEU A 48 -19.12 -3.17 -4.59
N GLY A 49 -19.16 -4.49 -4.83
CA GLY A 49 -17.97 -5.26 -5.20
C GLY A 49 -17.30 -4.82 -6.50
N VAL A 50 -18.10 -4.54 -7.54
CA VAL A 50 -17.59 -3.97 -8.81
C VAL A 50 -16.93 -2.62 -8.55
N ASN A 51 -17.56 -1.75 -7.77
CA ASN A 51 -17.02 -0.44 -7.45
C ASN A 51 -15.76 -0.51 -6.59
N ALA A 52 -15.70 -1.37 -5.58
CA ALA A 52 -14.51 -1.58 -4.77
C ALA A 52 -13.31 -1.98 -5.63
N SER A 53 -13.52 -2.84 -6.63
CA SER A 53 -12.50 -3.22 -7.60
C SER A 53 -12.05 -2.05 -8.48
N VAL A 54 -12.99 -1.25 -9.00
CA VAL A 54 -12.68 -0.02 -9.76
C VAL A 54 -11.85 0.95 -8.91
N PHE A 55 -12.25 1.20 -7.66
CA PHE A 55 -11.54 2.10 -6.75
C PHE A 55 -10.14 1.60 -6.43
N SER A 56 -10.01 0.30 -6.13
CA SER A 56 -8.70 -0.30 -5.87
C SER A 56 -7.77 -0.10 -7.07
N LEU A 57 -8.23 -0.40 -8.28
CA LEU A 57 -7.41 -0.24 -9.49
C LEU A 57 -7.08 1.23 -9.80
N ALA A 58 -8.05 2.12 -9.63
CA ALA A 58 -7.88 3.54 -9.91
C ALA A 58 -6.91 4.22 -8.94
N PHE A 59 -6.91 3.81 -7.66
CA PHE A 59 -6.17 4.51 -6.61
C PHE A 59 -4.89 3.82 -6.13
N ILE A 60 -4.73 2.52 -6.32
CA ILE A 60 -3.54 1.78 -5.84
C ILE A 60 -2.23 2.34 -6.39
N VAL A 61 -2.24 2.84 -7.64
CA VAL A 61 -1.05 3.41 -8.28
C VAL A 61 -0.58 4.67 -7.56
N PHE A 62 -1.48 5.43 -6.93
CA PHE A 62 -1.14 6.66 -6.22
C PHE A 62 -0.49 6.42 -4.85
N ASN A 63 -0.37 5.17 -4.38
CA ASN A 63 0.42 4.83 -3.18
C ASN A 63 1.85 5.38 -3.23
N PHE A 64 2.38 5.65 -4.43
CA PHE A 64 3.64 6.37 -4.59
C PHE A 64 3.69 7.67 -3.81
N LEU A 65 2.57 8.37 -3.61
CA LEU A 65 2.56 9.67 -2.96
C LEU A 65 3.01 9.55 -1.51
N ALA A 66 2.51 8.55 -0.78
CA ALA A 66 2.99 8.26 0.57
C ALA A 66 4.45 7.78 0.55
N TYR A 67 4.80 6.87 -0.37
CA TYR A 67 6.15 6.30 -0.47
C TYR A 67 7.23 7.30 -0.90
N ALA A 68 6.88 8.34 -1.64
CA ALA A 68 7.77 9.41 -2.08
C ALA A 68 7.86 10.55 -1.06
N THR A 69 6.77 10.83 -0.32
CA THR A 69 6.73 11.92 0.66
C THR A 69 7.45 11.56 1.95
N THR A 70 7.24 10.35 2.48
CA THR A 70 7.85 9.95 3.75
C THR A 70 9.37 10.03 3.77
N PRO A 71 10.14 9.47 2.81
CA PRO A 71 11.60 9.52 2.88
C PRO A 71 12.13 10.96 2.77
N ARG A 72 11.57 11.77 1.86
CA ARG A 72 11.96 13.19 1.72
C ARG A 72 11.73 13.99 3.00
N VAL A 73 10.53 13.87 3.59
CA VAL A 73 10.21 14.53 4.85
C VAL A 73 11.08 13.98 5.99
N ALA A 74 11.32 12.66 6.05
CA ALA A 74 12.17 12.06 7.07
C ALA A 74 13.64 12.50 6.96
N SER A 75 14.18 12.62 5.76
CA SER A 75 15.55 13.08 5.53
C SER A 75 15.71 14.55 5.94
N ALA A 76 14.81 15.44 5.47
CA ALA A 76 14.81 16.85 5.88
C ALA A 76 14.62 17.01 7.40
N TYR A 77 13.72 16.22 8.00
CA TYR A 77 13.54 16.17 9.45
C TYR A 77 14.80 15.71 10.19
N GLY A 78 15.52 14.72 9.65
CA GLY A 78 16.81 14.25 10.19
C GLY A 78 17.90 15.31 10.13
N ARG A 79 17.91 16.16 9.09
CA ARG A 79 18.82 17.33 9.00
C ARG A 79 18.49 18.44 10.00
N GLY A 80 17.30 18.40 10.62
CA GLY A 80 16.76 19.50 11.41
C GLY A 80 16.18 20.64 10.56
N ASP A 81 16.07 20.44 9.24
CA ASP A 81 15.47 21.41 8.32
C ASP A 81 13.95 21.18 8.23
N LEU A 82 13.24 21.74 9.21
CA LEU A 82 11.78 21.66 9.25
C LEU A 82 11.12 22.45 8.12
N GLU A 83 11.79 23.46 7.57
CA GLU A 83 11.25 24.27 6.49
C GLU A 83 11.17 23.46 5.20
N GLU A 84 12.26 22.75 4.85
CA GLU A 84 12.29 21.88 3.68
C GLU A 84 11.35 20.67 3.82
N ALA A 85 11.27 20.10 5.02
CA ALA A 85 10.27 19.09 5.34
C ALA A 85 8.84 19.62 5.08
N GLY A 86 8.56 20.84 5.54
CA GLY A 86 7.27 21.50 5.34
C GLY A 86 6.95 21.81 3.88
N ARG A 87 7.93 22.27 3.08
CA ARG A 87 7.77 22.50 1.64
C ARG A 87 7.44 21.20 0.90
N THR A 88 8.15 20.12 1.23
CA THR A 88 7.89 18.76 0.71
C THR A 88 6.45 18.32 0.99
N VAL A 89 5.93 18.61 2.19
CA VAL A 89 4.52 18.32 2.55
C VAL A 89 3.54 19.11 1.67
N VAL A 90 3.78 20.41 1.46
CA VAL A 90 2.90 21.24 0.60
C VAL A 90 2.89 20.75 -0.84
N GLN A 91 4.06 20.40 -1.39
CA GLN A 91 4.17 19.81 -2.73
C GLN A 91 3.38 18.50 -2.84
N ALA A 92 3.50 17.62 -1.84
CA ALA A 92 2.74 16.37 -1.79
C ALA A 92 1.23 16.60 -1.70
N LEU A 93 0.76 17.55 -0.88
CA LEU A 93 -0.66 17.90 -0.76
C LEU A 93 -1.22 18.48 -2.06
N MET A 94 -0.45 19.32 -2.76
CA MET A 94 -0.85 19.88 -4.05
C MET A 94 -0.93 18.84 -5.14
N LEU A 95 0.04 17.93 -5.20
CA LEU A 95 -0.02 16.78 -6.11
C LEU A 95 -1.20 15.87 -5.79
N ALA A 96 -1.46 15.59 -4.50
CA ALA A 96 -2.65 14.85 -4.07
C ALA A 96 -3.95 15.51 -4.58
N ALA A 97 -4.11 16.81 -4.36
CA ALA A 97 -5.31 17.53 -4.78
C ALA A 97 -5.47 17.52 -6.31
N GLY A 98 -4.39 17.82 -7.05
CA GLY A 98 -4.40 17.85 -8.52
C GLY A 98 -4.66 16.47 -9.15
N LEU A 99 -3.93 15.44 -8.71
CA LEU A 99 -4.11 14.07 -9.19
C LEU A 99 -5.46 13.48 -8.77
N GLY A 100 -5.94 13.82 -7.57
CA GLY A 100 -7.23 13.34 -7.07
C GLY A 100 -8.39 14.00 -7.82
N LEU A 101 -8.26 15.27 -8.17
CA LEU A 101 -9.21 15.95 -9.05
C LEU A 101 -9.19 15.34 -10.47
N ALA A 102 -8.01 15.11 -11.03
CA ALA A 102 -7.88 14.45 -12.33
C ALA A 102 -8.51 13.05 -12.33
N ALA A 103 -8.24 12.24 -11.30
CA ALA A 103 -8.85 10.92 -11.12
C ALA A 103 -10.38 11.01 -11.00
N THR A 104 -10.90 12.01 -10.27
CA THR A 104 -12.34 12.27 -10.16
C THR A 104 -12.97 12.54 -11.51
N LEU A 105 -12.37 13.45 -12.31
CA LEU A 105 -12.87 13.79 -13.64
C LEU A 105 -12.86 12.59 -14.58
N VAL A 106 -11.79 11.78 -14.55
CA VAL A 106 -11.68 10.56 -15.35
C VAL A 106 -12.74 9.54 -14.94
N LEU A 107 -12.95 9.33 -13.64
CA LEU A 107 -13.96 8.40 -13.14
C LEU A 107 -15.38 8.88 -13.46
N GLU A 108 -15.70 10.16 -13.26
CA GLU A 108 -17.02 10.72 -13.58
C GLU A 108 -17.34 10.64 -15.08
N ALA A 109 -16.42 11.08 -15.94
CA ALA A 109 -16.60 11.07 -17.38
C ALA A 109 -16.60 9.64 -17.96
N GLY A 110 -15.76 8.77 -17.42
CA GLY A 110 -15.57 7.39 -17.86
C GLY A 110 -16.49 6.36 -17.21
N ALA A 111 -17.27 6.74 -16.18
CA ALA A 111 -17.97 5.78 -15.31
C ALA A 111 -18.77 4.70 -16.06
N PRO A 112 -19.61 5.01 -17.08
CA PRO A 112 -20.36 3.98 -17.78
C PRO A 112 -19.46 2.98 -18.52
N LEU A 113 -18.38 3.46 -19.16
CA LEU A 113 -17.45 2.63 -19.91
C LEU A 113 -16.64 1.75 -18.97
N ILE A 114 -16.12 2.32 -17.88
CA ILE A 114 -15.36 1.61 -16.86
C ILE A 114 -16.22 0.49 -16.24
N LEU A 115 -17.46 0.80 -15.86
CA LEU A 115 -18.35 -0.19 -15.25
C LEU A 115 -18.74 -1.30 -16.23
N ARG A 116 -18.99 -0.98 -17.51
CA ARG A 116 -19.22 -2.00 -18.55
C ARG A 116 -18.00 -2.90 -18.73
N ALA A 117 -16.81 -2.33 -18.75
CA ALA A 117 -15.55 -3.10 -18.86
C ALA A 117 -15.34 -4.03 -17.66
N MET A 118 -15.81 -3.63 -16.47
CA MET A 118 -15.80 -4.46 -15.26
C MET A 118 -16.95 -5.49 -15.20
N GLY A 119 -17.76 -5.60 -16.26
CA GLY A 119 -18.86 -6.58 -16.34
C GLY A 119 -20.17 -6.12 -15.70
N ALA A 120 -20.32 -4.86 -15.33
CA ALA A 120 -21.61 -4.34 -14.90
C ALA A 120 -22.57 -4.29 -16.10
N GLY A 121 -23.58 -5.16 -16.10
CA GLY A 121 -24.61 -5.25 -17.13
C GLY A 121 -26.01 -5.38 -16.53
N GLY A 122 -27.03 -5.13 -17.36
CA GLY A 122 -28.44 -5.26 -16.97
C GLY A 122 -28.80 -4.43 -15.72
N GLY A 123 -29.46 -5.06 -14.75
CA GLY A 123 -29.89 -4.43 -13.50
C GLY A 123 -28.76 -3.94 -12.59
N LEU A 124 -27.50 -4.31 -12.85
CA LEU A 124 -26.36 -3.91 -12.03
C LEU A 124 -25.82 -2.52 -12.39
N MET A 125 -26.03 -2.06 -13.64
CA MET A 125 -25.43 -0.82 -14.16
C MET A 125 -25.88 0.41 -13.37
N THR A 126 -27.18 0.59 -13.18
CA THR A 126 -27.75 1.76 -12.48
C THR A 126 -27.23 1.92 -11.04
N PRO A 127 -27.30 0.91 -10.15
CA PRO A 127 -26.78 1.02 -8.80
C PRO A 127 -25.26 1.21 -8.78
N ALA A 128 -24.52 0.50 -9.65
CA ALA A 128 -23.07 0.64 -9.71
C ALA A 128 -22.64 2.04 -10.18
N LEU A 129 -23.33 2.62 -11.17
CA LEU A 129 -23.07 3.96 -11.69
C LEU A 129 -23.32 5.05 -10.66
N ARG A 130 -24.44 4.97 -9.93
CA ARG A 130 -24.77 5.93 -8.88
C ARG A 130 -23.72 5.89 -7.76
N TYR A 131 -23.33 4.69 -7.34
CA TYR A 131 -22.30 4.52 -6.32
C TYR A 131 -20.94 5.07 -6.79
N LEU A 132 -20.52 4.74 -8.02
CA LEU A 132 -19.22 5.17 -8.57
C LEU A 132 -19.09 6.69 -8.58
N ARG A 133 -20.11 7.38 -9.07
CA ARG A 133 -20.10 8.84 -9.19
C ARG A 133 -19.96 9.53 -7.82
N ILE A 134 -20.79 9.15 -6.86
CA ILE A 134 -20.71 9.72 -5.51
C ILE A 134 -19.33 9.48 -4.88
N ARG A 135 -18.80 8.26 -5.02
CA ARG A 135 -17.47 7.93 -4.50
C ARG A 135 -16.35 8.63 -5.25
N ALA A 136 -16.51 8.90 -6.56
CA ALA A 136 -15.49 9.56 -7.36
C ALA A 136 -15.17 10.96 -6.81
N LEU A 137 -16.18 11.66 -6.28
CA LEU A 137 -16.02 12.96 -5.61
C LEU A 137 -15.11 12.91 -4.37
N ALA A 138 -14.83 11.73 -3.82
CA ALA A 138 -13.86 11.55 -2.74
C ALA A 138 -12.41 11.41 -3.24
N GLY A 139 -12.16 11.40 -4.55
CA GLY A 139 -10.84 11.24 -5.14
C GLY A 139 -9.75 12.17 -4.57
N PRO A 140 -9.99 13.50 -4.45
CA PRO A 140 -9.04 14.42 -3.82
C PRO A 140 -8.82 14.07 -2.35
N ALA A 141 -9.88 13.74 -1.62
CA ALA A 141 -9.80 13.40 -0.21
C ALA A 141 -8.96 12.14 0.03
N VAL A 142 -9.14 11.10 -0.78
CA VAL A 142 -8.36 9.85 -0.70
C VAL A 142 -6.87 10.13 -0.86
N LEU A 143 -6.48 10.94 -1.85
CA LEU A 143 -5.06 11.26 -2.06
C LEU A 143 -4.50 12.22 -1.01
N LEU A 144 -5.29 13.15 -0.50
CA LEU A 144 -4.88 14.02 0.61
C LEU A 144 -4.65 13.23 1.90
N VAL A 145 -5.49 12.24 2.19
CA VAL A 145 -5.28 11.29 3.30
C VAL A 145 -3.96 10.53 3.10
N LEU A 146 -3.69 10.06 1.88
CA LEU A 146 -2.46 9.35 1.55
C LEU A 146 -1.20 10.23 1.70
N ALA A 147 -1.25 11.49 1.25
CA ALA A 147 -0.20 12.48 1.47
C ALA A 147 0.02 12.76 2.96
N GLY A 148 -1.08 12.92 3.72
CA GLY A 148 -1.04 13.10 5.17
C GLY A 148 -0.39 11.92 5.92
N HIS A 149 -0.72 10.69 5.52
CA HIS A 149 -0.01 9.50 6.00
C HIS A 149 1.49 9.59 5.72
N GLY A 150 1.86 9.93 4.47
CA GLY A 150 3.25 10.07 4.05
C GLY A 150 4.02 11.10 4.88
N ALA A 151 3.45 12.29 5.06
CA ALA A 151 4.02 13.42 5.79
C ALA A 151 4.31 13.06 7.26
N PHE A 152 3.29 12.62 8.00
CA PHE A 152 3.43 12.31 9.42
C PHE A 152 4.36 11.12 9.68
N ARG A 153 4.37 10.11 8.80
CA ARG A 153 5.39 9.04 8.84
C ARG A 153 6.80 9.61 8.69
N GLY A 154 6.99 10.61 7.83
CA GLY A 154 8.28 11.30 7.64
C GLY A 154 8.75 12.00 8.92
N TYR A 155 7.86 12.74 9.58
CA TYR A 155 8.10 13.34 10.90
C TYR A 155 8.20 12.34 12.06
N GLN A 156 8.30 11.03 11.77
CA GLN A 156 8.38 9.96 12.78
C GLN A 156 7.16 9.89 13.72
N ASP A 157 5.98 10.33 13.24
CA ASP A 157 4.71 10.26 13.97
C ASP A 157 3.72 9.36 13.21
N THR A 158 3.65 8.08 13.57
CA THR A 158 2.64 7.16 13.02
C THR A 158 1.37 7.08 13.86
N ARG A 159 1.32 7.75 15.02
CA ARG A 159 0.15 7.77 15.91
C ARG A 159 -0.90 8.73 15.41
N THR A 160 -0.51 9.93 14.99
CA THR A 160 -1.44 10.89 14.41
C THR A 160 -2.18 10.31 13.20
N PRO A 161 -1.50 9.67 12.22
CA PRO A 161 -2.17 8.97 11.14
C PRO A 161 -3.16 7.89 11.59
N LEU A 162 -2.79 7.09 12.60
CA LEU A 162 -3.69 6.10 13.19
C LEU A 162 -4.97 6.75 13.75
N TYR A 163 -4.84 7.82 14.53
CA TYR A 163 -6.00 8.51 15.11
C TYR A 163 -6.89 9.15 14.05
N VAL A 164 -6.30 9.75 13.01
CA VAL A 164 -7.08 10.30 11.89
C VAL A 164 -7.81 9.19 11.14
N SER A 165 -7.16 8.04 10.88
CA SER A 165 -7.81 6.88 10.28
C SER A 165 -8.94 6.34 11.16
N LEU A 166 -8.73 6.20 12.47
CA LEU A 166 -9.78 5.75 13.39
C LEU A 166 -10.97 6.70 13.40
N ALA A 167 -10.72 8.03 13.43
CA ALA A 167 -11.79 9.03 13.38
C ALA A 167 -12.56 8.98 12.06
N LEU A 168 -11.86 8.93 10.92
CA LEU A 168 -12.47 8.77 9.59
C LEU A 168 -13.37 7.53 9.56
N ASN A 169 -12.88 6.39 10.04
CA ASN A 169 -13.61 5.14 9.97
C ASN A 169 -14.74 5.06 11.00
N ALA A 170 -14.61 5.71 12.16
CA ALA A 170 -15.71 5.87 13.10
C ALA A 170 -16.85 6.71 12.49
N VAL A 171 -16.51 7.78 11.76
CA VAL A 171 -17.49 8.57 11.00
C VAL A 171 -18.15 7.69 9.94
N ASN A 172 -17.40 6.87 9.21
CA ASN A 172 -17.98 5.95 8.23
C ASN A 172 -18.95 4.95 8.88
N ALA A 173 -18.52 4.28 9.95
CA ALA A 173 -19.33 3.28 10.65
C ALA A 173 -20.59 3.88 11.30
N ALA A 174 -20.58 5.17 11.65
CA ALA A 174 -21.76 5.88 12.15
C ALA A 174 -22.69 6.34 11.01
N LEU A 175 -22.11 6.88 9.92
CA LEU A 175 -22.89 7.37 8.78
C LEU A 175 -23.53 6.24 7.98
N ASP A 176 -22.90 5.06 7.89
CA ASP A 176 -23.41 3.92 7.15
C ASP A 176 -24.83 3.53 7.56
N PRO A 177 -25.10 3.06 8.80
CA PRO A 177 -26.44 2.65 9.18
C PRO A 177 -27.44 3.82 9.16
N LEU A 178 -26.98 5.04 9.46
CA LEU A 178 -27.82 6.24 9.44
C LEU A 178 -28.31 6.57 8.02
N LEU A 179 -27.42 6.58 7.03
CA LEU A 179 -27.78 6.92 5.66
C LEU A 179 -28.42 5.74 4.92
N ILE A 180 -27.91 4.52 5.14
CA ILE A 180 -28.40 3.31 4.48
C ILE A 180 -29.82 3.00 4.95
N PHE A 181 -30.04 2.86 6.26
CA PHE A 181 -31.30 2.41 6.85
C PHE A 181 -32.13 3.55 7.42
N GLY A 182 -31.51 4.49 8.14
CA GLY A 182 -32.22 5.60 8.79
C GLY A 182 -32.88 6.57 7.80
N LEU A 183 -32.16 6.97 6.76
CA LEU A 183 -32.70 7.80 5.67
C LEU A 183 -33.21 6.98 4.47
N GLY A 184 -33.00 5.66 4.48
CA GLY A 184 -33.42 4.77 3.39
C GLY A 184 -32.70 5.02 2.05
N TRP A 185 -31.49 5.60 2.05
CA TRP A 185 -30.76 5.87 0.80
C TRP A 185 -30.11 4.61 0.20
N GLY A 186 -30.14 3.49 0.93
CA GLY A 186 -29.60 2.21 0.48
C GLY A 186 -28.13 2.33 0.06
N LEU A 187 -27.79 1.77 -1.09
CA LEU A 187 -26.42 1.82 -1.63
C LEU A 187 -25.89 3.25 -1.85
N THR A 188 -26.78 4.21 -2.13
CA THR A 188 -26.42 5.63 -2.25
C THR A 188 -25.96 6.20 -0.91
N GLY A 189 -26.56 5.72 0.18
CA GLY A 189 -26.19 6.04 1.55
C GLY A 189 -24.78 5.57 1.87
N ALA A 190 -24.46 4.30 1.56
CA ALA A 190 -23.12 3.75 1.72
C ALA A 190 -22.06 4.57 0.95
N ALA A 191 -22.31 4.87 -0.34
CA ALA A 191 -21.40 5.69 -1.14
C ALA A 191 -21.11 7.05 -0.49
N THR A 192 -22.17 7.71 -0.02
CA THR A 192 -22.10 9.03 0.61
C THR A 192 -21.40 8.98 1.96
N ALA A 193 -21.66 7.95 2.78
CA ALA A 193 -21.02 7.75 4.07
C ALA A 193 -19.50 7.56 3.91
N THR A 194 -19.06 6.66 3.04
CA THR A 194 -17.63 6.45 2.78
C THR A 194 -16.99 7.70 2.16
N ALA A 195 -17.68 8.43 1.28
CA ALA A 195 -17.17 9.67 0.71
C ALA A 195 -17.02 10.80 1.76
N GLY A 196 -18.03 10.97 2.62
CA GLY A 196 -18.00 11.93 3.72
C GLY A 196 -16.89 11.62 4.73
N ALA A 197 -16.74 10.35 5.10
CA ALA A 197 -15.66 9.89 5.96
C ALA A 197 -14.27 10.25 5.38
N GLN A 198 -14.04 9.98 4.09
CA GLN A 198 -12.78 10.34 3.42
C GLN A 198 -12.50 11.83 3.51
N TRP A 199 -13.51 12.68 3.27
CA TRP A 199 -13.37 14.12 3.45
C TRP A 199 -13.08 14.51 4.90
N THR A 200 -13.68 13.83 5.89
CA THR A 200 -13.32 14.06 7.30
C THR A 200 -11.85 13.78 7.58
N GLY A 201 -11.30 12.67 7.07
CA GLY A 201 -9.87 12.37 7.22
C GLY A 201 -8.98 13.38 6.50
N ALA A 202 -9.33 13.76 5.27
CA ALA A 202 -8.59 14.75 4.49
C ALA A 202 -8.57 16.12 5.20
N LEU A 203 -9.73 16.60 5.66
CA LEU A 203 -9.85 17.84 6.42
C LEU A 203 -9.10 17.74 7.76
N GLY A 204 -9.11 16.57 8.41
CA GLY A 204 -8.34 16.31 9.62
C GLY A 204 -6.84 16.47 9.40
N PHE A 205 -6.28 15.86 8.34
CA PHE A 205 -4.88 16.04 7.98
C PHE A 205 -4.55 17.48 7.59
N LEU A 206 -5.38 18.13 6.76
CA LEU A 206 -5.19 19.53 6.36
C LEU A 206 -5.22 20.46 7.59
N TRP A 207 -6.14 20.27 8.51
CA TRP A 207 -6.22 21.05 9.74
C TRP A 207 -4.97 20.85 10.61
N LEU A 208 -4.43 19.64 10.70
CA LEU A 208 -3.20 19.37 11.43
C LEU A 208 -1.97 20.00 10.75
N LEU A 209 -1.81 19.80 9.44
CA LEU A 209 -0.62 20.21 8.69
C LEU A 209 -0.60 21.72 8.40
N LEU A 210 -1.74 22.31 8.03
CA LEU A 210 -1.84 23.72 7.61
C LEU A 210 -2.35 24.64 8.73
N GLY A 211 -2.83 24.08 9.84
CA GLY A 211 -3.35 24.82 10.98
C GLY A 211 -2.62 24.48 12.28
N ARG A 212 -3.13 23.50 13.03
CA ARG A 212 -2.78 23.25 14.44
C ARG A 212 -1.30 22.96 14.68
N ARG A 213 -0.62 22.23 13.80
CA ARG A 213 0.80 21.87 13.92
C ARG A 213 1.68 22.52 12.85
N ARG A 214 1.16 23.50 12.11
CA ARG A 214 1.86 24.11 10.98
C ARG A 214 3.27 24.60 11.34
N GLU A 215 3.38 25.42 12.38
CA GLU A 215 4.66 26.00 12.82
C GLU A 215 5.61 24.91 13.36
N ALA A 216 5.09 23.98 14.17
CA ALA A 216 5.87 22.88 14.73
C ALA A 216 6.42 21.91 13.66
N LEU A 217 5.78 21.87 12.48
CA LEU A 217 6.18 21.04 11.35
C LEU A 217 6.94 21.85 10.29
N GLY A 218 7.18 23.15 10.49
CA GLY A 218 7.86 24.01 9.54
C GLY A 218 7.11 24.21 8.20
N VAL A 219 5.78 24.05 8.20
CA VAL A 219 4.99 24.11 6.96
C VAL A 219 4.88 25.55 6.45
N VAL A 220 5.62 25.82 5.36
CA VAL A 220 5.59 27.08 4.63
C VAL A 220 4.57 27.01 3.50
N LEU A 221 3.55 27.88 3.57
CA LEU A 221 2.53 28.02 2.52
C LEU A 221 3.09 28.87 1.38
N GLU A 222 4.00 28.28 0.62
CA GLU A 222 4.46 28.82 -0.65
C GLU A 222 3.97 27.93 -1.78
N TRP A 223 3.42 28.55 -2.82
CA TRP A 223 2.97 27.80 -3.99
C TRP A 223 4.21 27.34 -4.77
N PRO A 224 4.50 26.03 -4.82
CA PRO A 224 5.61 25.51 -5.58
C PRO A 224 5.38 25.83 -7.05
N ARG A 225 6.46 26.21 -7.73
CA ARG A 225 6.44 26.31 -9.18
C ARG A 225 6.13 24.92 -9.74
N LEU A 226 5.34 24.82 -10.80
CA LEU A 226 5.01 23.53 -11.44
C LEU A 226 6.25 22.69 -11.78
N ARG A 227 7.38 23.35 -12.08
CA ARG A 227 8.68 22.70 -12.32
C ARG A 227 9.24 21.98 -11.09
N ALA A 228 9.01 22.51 -9.88
CA ALA A 228 9.41 21.88 -8.63
C ALA A 228 8.64 20.58 -8.34
N LEU A 229 7.51 20.34 -9.05
CA LEU A 229 6.77 19.08 -8.95
C LEU A 229 7.31 17.97 -9.87
N LEU A 230 8.20 18.30 -10.83
CA LEU A 230 8.73 17.32 -11.79
C LEU A 230 9.52 16.18 -11.13
N PRO A 231 10.39 16.41 -10.13
CA PRO A 231 11.08 15.32 -9.42
C PRO A 231 10.09 14.37 -8.74
N PHE A 232 9.08 14.92 -8.07
CA PHE A 232 7.98 14.15 -7.46
C PHE A 232 7.20 13.33 -8.48
N MET A 233 6.88 13.91 -9.65
CA MET A 233 6.18 13.18 -10.71
C MET A 233 7.05 12.07 -11.32
N LYS A 234 8.35 12.30 -11.50
CA LYS A 234 9.29 11.29 -11.99
C LYS A 234 9.42 10.12 -11.01
N ALA A 235 9.57 10.43 -9.71
CA ALA A 235 9.53 9.43 -8.63
C ALA A 235 8.16 8.71 -8.58
N GLY A 236 7.08 9.44 -8.83
CA GLY A 236 5.75 8.88 -8.89
C GLY A 236 5.57 7.87 -10.02
N TRP A 237 6.07 8.17 -11.22
CA TRP A 237 6.03 7.24 -12.35
C TRP A 237 6.86 5.98 -12.11
N THR A 238 8.08 6.11 -11.54
CA THR A 238 8.91 4.93 -11.23
C THR A 238 8.24 4.04 -10.20
N LEU A 239 7.70 4.61 -9.12
CA LEU A 239 6.97 3.86 -8.09
C LEU A 239 5.64 3.30 -8.58
N ALA A 240 4.92 4.02 -9.44
CA ALA A 240 3.72 3.50 -10.09
C ALA A 240 4.05 2.28 -10.97
N SER A 241 5.14 2.32 -11.73
CA SER A 241 5.59 1.18 -12.55
C SER A 241 5.91 -0.06 -11.71
N ARG A 242 6.52 0.14 -10.53
CA ARG A 242 6.74 -0.92 -9.53
C ARG A 242 5.41 -1.52 -9.06
N THR A 243 4.46 -0.68 -8.67
CA THR A 243 3.13 -1.13 -8.21
C THR A 243 2.39 -1.87 -9.31
N LEU A 244 2.41 -1.37 -10.55
CA LEU A 244 1.79 -2.03 -11.71
C LEU A 244 2.42 -3.38 -12.04
N ALA A 245 3.74 -3.51 -11.95
CA ALA A 245 4.42 -4.78 -12.15
C ALA A 245 4.04 -5.82 -11.10
N LEU A 246 3.95 -5.42 -9.83
CA LEU A 246 3.52 -6.29 -8.73
C LEU A 246 2.06 -6.73 -8.91
N THR A 247 1.14 -5.76 -9.05
CA THR A 247 -0.30 -6.04 -9.20
C THR A 247 -0.59 -6.79 -10.50
N GLY A 248 0.12 -6.48 -11.59
CA GLY A 248 0.02 -7.19 -12.86
C GLY A 248 0.44 -8.65 -12.75
N THR A 249 1.47 -8.95 -11.96
CA THR A 249 1.87 -10.35 -11.69
C THR A 249 0.79 -11.10 -10.90
N MET A 250 0.17 -10.47 -9.90
CA MET A 250 -0.95 -11.06 -9.15
C MET A 250 -2.19 -11.29 -10.03
N ALA A 251 -2.48 -10.34 -10.93
CA ALA A 251 -3.56 -10.46 -11.90
C ALA A 251 -3.29 -11.61 -12.89
N LEU A 252 -2.05 -11.73 -13.38
CA LEU A 252 -1.63 -12.84 -14.24
C LEU A 252 -1.75 -14.18 -13.52
N ALA A 253 -1.29 -14.29 -12.27
CA ALA A 253 -1.42 -15.51 -11.48
C ALA A 253 -2.89 -15.94 -11.32
N THR A 254 -3.78 -14.97 -11.05
CA THR A 254 -5.22 -15.20 -10.99
C THR A 254 -5.80 -15.66 -12.32
N ALA A 255 -5.40 -15.01 -13.43
CA ALA A 255 -5.85 -15.38 -14.77
C ALA A 255 -5.38 -16.78 -15.19
N VAL A 256 -4.15 -17.16 -14.81
CA VAL A 256 -3.62 -18.50 -15.04
C VAL A 256 -4.37 -19.53 -14.20
N ALA A 257 -4.58 -19.27 -12.90
CA ALA A 257 -5.37 -20.16 -12.03
C ALA A 257 -6.79 -20.40 -12.59
N ALA A 258 -7.45 -19.35 -13.11
CA ALA A 258 -8.76 -19.47 -13.75
C ALA A 258 -8.75 -20.32 -15.03
N ARG A 259 -7.64 -20.33 -15.78
CA ARG A 259 -7.46 -21.19 -16.96
C ARG A 259 -7.12 -22.63 -16.60
N VAL A 260 -6.55 -22.86 -15.43
CA VAL A 260 -6.34 -24.22 -14.91
C VAL A 260 -7.68 -24.84 -14.52
N GLY A 261 -8.51 -24.11 -13.77
CA GLY A 261 -9.87 -24.56 -13.44
C GLY A 261 -10.59 -23.69 -12.41
N THR A 262 -11.87 -23.99 -12.20
CA THR A 262 -12.77 -23.21 -11.33
C THR A 262 -12.46 -23.40 -9.84
N ALA A 263 -12.18 -24.64 -9.41
CA ALA A 263 -11.79 -24.93 -8.04
C ALA A 263 -10.39 -24.36 -7.72
N GLU A 264 -9.50 -24.33 -8.71
CA GLU A 264 -8.14 -23.79 -8.60
C GLU A 264 -8.13 -22.29 -8.38
N VAL A 265 -8.91 -21.54 -9.17
CA VAL A 265 -9.02 -20.09 -8.94
C VAL A 265 -9.72 -19.78 -7.61
N ALA A 266 -10.71 -20.58 -7.19
CA ALA A 266 -11.34 -20.42 -5.88
C ALA A 266 -10.33 -20.60 -4.74
N ALA A 267 -9.55 -21.67 -4.77
CA ALA A 267 -8.49 -21.92 -3.79
C ALA A 267 -7.40 -20.84 -3.83
N HIS A 268 -7.01 -20.39 -5.03
CA HIS A 268 -6.07 -19.28 -5.23
C HIS A 268 -6.57 -17.98 -4.58
N GLN A 269 -7.85 -17.62 -4.75
CA GLN A 269 -8.40 -16.39 -4.16
C GLN A 269 -8.35 -16.42 -2.63
N VAL A 270 -8.72 -17.55 -2.00
CA VAL A 270 -8.64 -17.69 -0.54
C VAL A 270 -7.20 -17.54 -0.07
N ALA A 271 -6.26 -18.27 -0.69
CA ALA A 271 -4.86 -18.20 -0.32
C ALA A 271 -4.23 -16.82 -0.58
N ALA A 272 -4.58 -16.15 -1.68
CA ALA A 272 -4.13 -14.78 -2.00
C ALA A 272 -4.67 -13.74 -1.00
N GLN A 273 -5.91 -13.92 -0.51
CA GLN A 273 -6.48 -13.06 0.51
C GLN A 273 -5.75 -13.25 1.85
N CYS A 274 -5.49 -14.50 2.26
CA CYS A 274 -4.68 -14.79 3.44
C CYS A 274 -3.27 -14.20 3.32
N TRP A 275 -2.63 -14.37 2.17
CA TRP A 275 -1.32 -13.80 1.89
C TRP A 275 -1.32 -12.26 2.00
N SER A 276 -2.34 -11.60 1.42
CA SER A 276 -2.48 -10.14 1.48
C SER A 276 -2.70 -9.65 2.91
N PHE A 277 -3.44 -10.39 3.73
CA PHE A 277 -3.61 -10.06 5.14
C PHE A 277 -2.29 -10.14 5.93
N LEU A 278 -1.51 -11.19 5.72
CA LEU A 278 -0.19 -11.34 6.35
C LEU A 278 0.79 -10.26 5.87
N ALA A 279 0.71 -9.86 4.60
CA ALA A 279 1.50 -8.78 4.02
C ALA A 279 1.31 -7.44 4.76
N LEU A 280 0.07 -7.10 5.17
CA LEU A 280 -0.22 -5.88 5.91
C LEU A 280 0.57 -5.77 7.23
N VAL A 281 0.83 -6.91 7.89
CA VAL A 281 1.61 -6.96 9.13
C VAL A 281 3.06 -6.57 8.87
N VAL A 282 3.63 -7.07 7.78
CA VAL A 282 5.03 -6.78 7.44
C VAL A 282 5.18 -5.37 6.83
N ASP A 283 4.18 -4.88 6.10
CA ASP A 283 4.18 -3.51 5.57
C ASP A 283 4.34 -2.47 6.69
N ALA A 284 3.85 -2.75 7.89
CA ALA A 284 4.07 -1.88 9.05
C ALA A 284 5.57 -1.73 9.40
N LEU A 285 6.35 -2.81 9.27
CA LEU A 285 7.82 -2.77 9.42
C LEU A 285 8.49 -2.05 8.25
N ALA A 286 7.97 -2.21 7.03
CA ALA A 286 8.45 -1.49 5.86
C ALA A 286 8.27 0.03 6.01
N VAL A 287 7.14 0.48 6.58
CA VAL A 287 6.91 1.90 6.92
C VAL A 287 7.94 2.41 7.92
N ALA A 288 8.25 1.64 8.97
CA ALA A 288 9.29 2.02 9.93
C ALA A 288 10.68 2.06 9.27
N ALA A 289 10.99 1.10 8.40
CA ALA A 289 12.24 1.07 7.66
C ALA A 289 12.43 2.30 6.76
N GLN A 290 11.39 2.65 6.01
CA GLN A 290 11.39 3.82 5.14
C GLN A 290 11.63 5.11 5.92
N ALA A 291 10.97 5.28 7.06
CA ALA A 291 11.08 6.50 7.87
C ALA A 291 12.42 6.61 8.62
N LEU A 292 12.90 5.52 9.24
CA LEU A 292 14.13 5.54 10.04
C LEU A 292 15.39 5.60 9.19
N VAL A 293 15.43 4.85 8.08
CA VAL A 293 16.60 4.88 7.17
C VAL A 293 16.78 6.27 6.59
N ALA A 294 15.71 6.88 6.08
CA ALA A 294 15.75 8.24 5.55
C ALA A 294 16.16 9.26 6.61
N ARG A 295 15.62 9.16 7.83
CA ARG A 295 15.99 10.05 8.94
C ARG A 295 17.49 9.98 9.27
N TYR A 296 18.05 8.78 9.46
CA TYR A 296 19.47 8.65 9.79
C TYR A 296 20.39 9.06 8.63
N LEU A 297 19.96 8.90 7.38
CA LEU A 297 20.67 9.47 6.24
C LEU A 297 20.65 11.01 6.28
N GLY A 298 19.50 11.61 6.56
CA GLY A 298 19.37 13.05 6.78
C GLY A 298 20.21 13.56 7.94
N GLU A 299 20.35 12.79 9.03
CA GLU A 299 21.26 13.10 10.14
C GLU A 299 22.76 12.97 9.77
N ASN A 300 23.09 12.66 8.51
CA ASN A 300 24.43 12.34 8.00
C ASN A 300 25.10 11.18 8.75
N GLN A 301 24.31 10.17 9.12
CA GLN A 301 24.75 8.98 9.85
C GLN A 301 24.49 7.70 9.03
N PRO A 302 25.18 7.50 7.89
CA PRO A 302 24.96 6.34 7.02
C PRO A 302 25.25 5.00 7.71
N GLY A 303 26.14 4.97 8.70
CA GLY A 303 26.39 3.80 9.54
C GLY A 303 25.17 3.42 10.40
N GLU A 304 24.48 4.42 10.96
CA GLU A 304 23.26 4.23 11.75
C GLU A 304 22.09 3.81 10.86
N ALA A 305 21.95 4.44 9.70
CA ALA A 305 20.98 4.05 8.68
C ALA A 305 21.16 2.57 8.28
N ARG A 306 22.40 2.12 8.12
CA ARG A 306 22.70 0.71 7.85
C ARG A 306 22.37 -0.20 9.03
N ALA A 307 22.71 0.21 10.25
CA ALA A 307 22.47 -0.57 11.45
C ALA A 307 20.97 -0.78 11.73
N VAL A 308 20.15 0.28 11.60
CA VAL A 308 18.70 0.17 11.74
C VAL A 308 18.10 -0.69 10.63
N ALA A 309 18.56 -0.55 9.38
CA ALA A 309 18.12 -1.40 8.26
C ALA A 309 18.42 -2.88 8.51
N ASN A 310 19.64 -3.21 8.97
CA ASN A 310 20.01 -4.59 9.33
C ASN A 310 19.08 -5.13 10.43
N ARG A 311 18.81 -4.33 11.47
CA ARG A 311 17.93 -4.74 12.57
C ARG A 311 16.50 -4.99 12.09
N LEU A 312 15.96 -4.09 11.26
CA LEU A 312 14.65 -4.24 10.64
C LEU A 312 14.55 -5.50 9.78
N LEU A 313 15.59 -5.85 9.01
CA LEU A 313 15.61 -7.08 8.21
C LEU A 313 15.61 -8.33 9.11
N VAL A 314 16.40 -8.34 10.19
CA VAL A 314 16.39 -9.45 11.16
C VAL A 314 15.03 -9.59 11.83
N MET A 315 14.47 -8.48 12.31
CA MET A 315 13.15 -8.49 12.96
C MET A 315 12.04 -8.84 11.96
N GLY A 316 12.12 -8.37 10.72
CA GLY A 316 11.23 -8.74 9.63
C GLY A 316 11.28 -10.23 9.35
N GLY A 317 12.46 -10.82 9.24
CA GLY A 317 12.62 -12.28 9.09
C GLY A 317 12.00 -13.06 10.25
N ALA A 318 12.18 -12.61 11.49
CA ALA A 318 11.58 -13.22 12.67
C ALA A 318 10.04 -13.12 12.68
N VAL A 319 9.50 -11.94 12.37
CA VAL A 319 8.05 -11.72 12.24
C VAL A 319 7.48 -12.55 11.09
N GLY A 320 8.15 -12.60 9.95
CA GLY A 320 7.75 -13.43 8.81
C GLY A 320 7.75 -14.93 9.15
N ALA A 321 8.74 -15.41 9.91
CA ALA A 321 8.75 -16.78 10.42
C ALA A 321 7.59 -17.05 11.39
N ALA A 322 7.33 -16.14 12.32
CA ALA A 322 6.20 -16.24 13.24
C ALA A 322 4.85 -16.26 12.49
N LEU A 323 4.67 -15.39 11.49
CA LEU A 323 3.49 -15.36 10.64
C LEU A 323 3.34 -16.64 9.81
N GLY A 324 4.44 -17.18 9.27
CA GLY A 324 4.45 -18.44 8.52
C GLY A 324 4.04 -19.63 9.39
N VAL A 325 4.62 -19.76 10.58
CA VAL A 325 4.26 -20.80 11.55
C VAL A 325 2.82 -20.63 12.02
N GLY A 326 2.42 -19.40 12.39
CA GLY A 326 1.06 -19.11 12.83
C GLY A 326 0.03 -19.45 11.74
N PHE A 327 0.30 -19.09 10.49
CA PHE A 327 -0.58 -19.42 9.36
C PHE A 327 -0.65 -20.93 9.10
N TRP A 328 0.48 -21.64 9.14
CA TRP A 328 0.51 -23.10 9.00
C TRP A 328 -0.40 -23.80 10.03
N LEU A 329 -0.38 -23.34 11.29
CA LEU A 329 -1.21 -23.92 12.35
C LEU A 329 -2.71 -23.72 12.12
N THR A 330 -3.12 -22.80 11.24
CA THR A 330 -4.55 -22.61 10.88
C THR A 330 -5.06 -23.65 9.89
N GLN A 331 -4.19 -24.47 9.27
CA GLN A 331 -4.55 -25.45 8.24
C GLN A 331 -5.80 -26.29 8.56
N PRO A 332 -6.02 -26.81 9.79
CA PRO A 332 -7.17 -27.68 10.07
C PRO A 332 -8.52 -26.96 10.00
N VAL A 333 -8.54 -25.67 10.31
CA VAL A 333 -9.78 -24.87 10.38
C VAL A 333 -9.95 -23.96 9.18
N LEU A 334 -8.85 -23.61 8.50
CA LEU A 334 -8.84 -22.61 7.44
C LEU A 334 -9.85 -22.91 6.32
N PRO A 335 -9.91 -24.12 5.71
CA PRO A 335 -10.86 -24.36 4.61
C PRO A 335 -12.32 -24.21 5.02
N ALA A 336 -12.67 -24.67 6.24
CA ALA A 336 -14.04 -24.63 6.76
C ALA A 336 -14.56 -23.20 6.98
N LEU A 337 -13.67 -22.20 7.04
CA LEU A 337 -14.06 -20.79 7.12
C LEU A 337 -14.48 -20.19 5.77
N PHE A 338 -14.08 -20.81 4.64
CA PHE A 338 -14.23 -20.20 3.31
C PHE A 338 -15.07 -21.02 2.34
N THR A 339 -15.11 -22.36 2.47
CA THR A 339 -15.80 -23.19 1.48
C THR A 339 -16.20 -24.56 2.03
N ASP A 340 -17.33 -25.05 1.53
CA ASP A 340 -17.80 -26.43 1.72
C ASP A 340 -17.45 -27.34 0.53
N ASP A 341 -16.82 -26.83 -0.54
CA ASP A 341 -16.45 -27.61 -1.72
C ASP A 341 -15.20 -28.47 -1.48
N PRO A 342 -15.31 -29.82 -1.49
CA PRO A 342 -14.17 -30.69 -1.23
C PRO A 342 -13.02 -30.54 -2.22
N ALA A 343 -13.29 -30.16 -3.48
CA ALA A 343 -12.24 -29.95 -4.48
C ALA A 343 -11.41 -28.71 -4.12
N THR A 344 -12.07 -27.58 -3.88
CA THR A 344 -11.42 -26.33 -3.43
C THR A 344 -10.68 -26.53 -2.11
N THR A 345 -11.26 -27.25 -1.14
CA THR A 345 -10.58 -27.57 0.14
C THR A 345 -9.25 -28.29 -0.08
N ARG A 346 -9.22 -29.36 -0.90
CA ARG A 346 -7.97 -30.10 -1.17
C ARG A 346 -6.91 -29.22 -1.84
N LEU A 347 -7.32 -28.41 -2.81
CA LEU A 347 -6.42 -27.50 -3.52
C LEU A 347 -5.87 -26.40 -2.62
N LEU A 348 -6.71 -25.83 -1.75
CA LEU A 348 -6.30 -24.84 -0.76
C LEU A 348 -5.26 -25.43 0.21
N LEU A 349 -5.51 -26.63 0.74
CA LEU A 349 -4.57 -27.32 1.63
C LEU A 349 -3.22 -27.61 0.95
N ALA A 350 -3.20 -27.87 -0.35
CA ALA A 350 -1.97 -28.03 -1.12
C ALA A 350 -1.17 -26.71 -1.28
N VAL A 351 -1.86 -25.57 -1.19
CA VAL A 351 -1.27 -24.23 -1.32
C VAL A 351 -0.81 -23.64 0.02
N VAL A 352 -1.41 -24.03 1.14
CA VAL A 352 -1.03 -23.57 2.49
C VAL A 352 0.50 -23.60 2.75
N PRO A 353 1.24 -24.67 2.38
CA PRO A 353 2.70 -24.68 2.52
C PRO A 353 3.40 -23.54 1.78
N PHE A 354 2.96 -23.20 0.57
CA PHE A 354 3.52 -22.10 -0.20
C PHE A 354 3.32 -20.76 0.52
N VAL A 355 2.10 -20.49 0.99
CA VAL A 355 1.81 -19.25 1.72
C VAL A 355 2.65 -19.18 3.00
N ALA A 356 2.69 -20.25 3.79
CA ALA A 356 3.41 -20.30 5.07
C ALA A 356 4.93 -20.11 4.90
N LEU A 357 5.55 -20.93 4.04
CA LEU A 357 7.00 -20.94 3.83
C LEU A 357 7.51 -19.68 3.12
N MET A 358 6.64 -19.00 2.37
CA MET A 358 6.99 -17.73 1.72
C MET A 358 6.95 -16.54 2.68
N GLN A 359 6.36 -16.64 3.88
CA GLN A 359 6.25 -15.48 4.79
C GLN A 359 7.59 -14.87 5.24
N PRO A 360 8.62 -15.63 5.64
CA PRO A 360 9.94 -15.07 5.91
C PRO A 360 10.54 -14.35 4.70
N LEU A 361 10.36 -14.93 3.51
CA LEU A 361 10.83 -14.36 2.25
C LEU A 361 10.12 -13.03 1.93
N ASN A 362 8.79 -13.01 2.03
CA ASN A 362 7.97 -11.81 1.86
C ASN A 362 8.43 -10.72 2.83
N ALA A 363 8.66 -11.10 4.09
CA ALA A 363 9.02 -10.15 5.12
C ALA A 363 10.36 -9.45 4.83
N LEU A 364 11.38 -10.21 4.44
CA LEU A 364 12.68 -9.66 4.04
C LEU A 364 12.55 -8.75 2.82
N VAL A 365 11.73 -9.13 1.85
CA VAL A 365 11.55 -8.35 0.61
C VAL A 365 10.77 -7.06 0.87
N PHE A 366 9.71 -7.08 1.69
CA PHE A 366 8.90 -5.89 1.94
C PHE A 366 9.60 -4.91 2.88
N VAL A 367 10.27 -5.41 3.92
CA VAL A 367 11.16 -4.57 4.73
C VAL A 367 12.29 -4.02 3.87
N GLY A 368 12.85 -4.85 2.97
CA GLY A 368 13.82 -4.42 1.97
C GLY A 368 13.29 -3.29 1.10
N ASP A 369 12.05 -3.36 0.59
CA ASP A 369 11.43 -2.26 -0.13
C ASP A 369 11.41 -0.99 0.71
N GLY A 370 11.00 -1.09 1.98
CA GLY A 370 11.01 0.03 2.92
C GLY A 370 12.40 0.66 3.05
N VAL A 371 13.45 -0.16 3.17
CA VAL A 371 14.84 0.33 3.19
C VAL A 371 15.18 1.07 1.90
N PHE A 372 14.91 0.50 0.73
CA PHE A 372 15.23 1.13 -0.55
C PHE A 372 14.40 2.39 -0.83
N LEU A 373 13.17 2.45 -0.34
CA LEU A 373 12.35 3.67 -0.35
C LEU A 373 12.96 4.73 0.57
N GLY A 374 13.47 4.34 1.73
CA GLY A 374 14.20 5.23 2.64
C GLY A 374 15.53 5.74 2.08
N LEU A 375 16.17 4.98 1.19
CA LEU A 375 17.38 5.39 0.45
C LEU A 375 17.06 6.24 -0.80
N GLU A 376 15.78 6.44 -1.13
CA GLU A 376 15.31 7.09 -2.36
C GLU A 376 15.82 6.46 -3.69
N ASP A 377 16.29 5.20 -3.66
CA ASP A 377 16.73 4.46 -4.87
C ASP A 377 15.52 3.90 -5.66
N PHE A 378 14.55 4.78 -5.95
CA PHE A 378 13.26 4.47 -6.57
C PHE A 378 13.43 3.82 -7.95
N SER A 379 14.42 4.29 -8.71
CA SER A 379 14.70 3.80 -10.06
C SER A 379 15.23 2.36 -10.04
N TYR A 380 16.13 2.03 -9.11
CA TYR A 380 16.59 0.65 -8.94
C TYR A 380 15.44 -0.24 -8.49
N LEU A 381 14.68 0.19 -7.49
CA LEU A 381 13.56 -0.57 -6.93
C LEU A 381 12.51 -0.93 -8.00
N ALA A 382 12.18 0.03 -8.89
CA ALA A 382 11.28 -0.19 -10.01
C ALA A 382 11.83 -1.18 -11.04
N LYS A 383 13.09 -1.02 -11.46
CA LYS A 383 13.74 -1.93 -12.43
C LYS A 383 13.84 -3.35 -11.87
N ALA A 384 14.23 -3.50 -10.60
CA ALA A 384 14.31 -4.78 -9.92
C ALA A 384 12.94 -5.47 -9.83
N MET A 385 11.88 -4.72 -9.53
CA MET A 385 10.51 -5.24 -9.53
C MET A 385 10.08 -5.70 -10.92
N VAL A 386 10.29 -4.87 -11.96
CA VAL A 386 9.92 -5.23 -13.34
C VAL A 386 10.67 -6.47 -13.82
N ALA A 387 11.97 -6.57 -13.54
CA ALA A 387 12.76 -7.76 -13.87
C ALA A 387 12.26 -9.02 -13.13
N SER A 388 11.95 -8.88 -11.83
CA SER A 388 11.41 -9.99 -11.03
C SER A 388 10.00 -10.41 -11.52
N ALA A 389 9.16 -9.45 -11.88
CA ALA A 389 7.84 -9.67 -12.46
C ALA A 389 7.93 -10.37 -13.82
N ALA A 390 8.89 -10.00 -14.67
CA ALA A 390 9.12 -10.69 -15.94
C ALA A 390 9.54 -12.16 -15.73
N GLY A 391 10.43 -12.43 -14.78
CA GLY A 391 10.82 -13.80 -14.42
C GLY A 391 9.65 -14.63 -13.87
N ALA A 392 8.85 -14.04 -12.98
CA ALA A 392 7.64 -14.68 -12.46
C ALA A 392 6.59 -14.93 -13.56
N ALA A 393 6.38 -13.96 -14.45
CA ALA A 393 5.48 -14.09 -15.58
C ALA A 393 5.91 -15.23 -16.51
N ALA A 394 7.20 -15.40 -16.77
CA ALA A 394 7.71 -16.53 -17.55
C ALA A 394 7.32 -17.87 -16.93
N VAL A 395 7.47 -18.03 -15.61
CA VAL A 395 7.03 -19.25 -14.89
C VAL A 395 5.52 -19.42 -14.98
N LEU A 396 4.74 -18.36 -14.72
CA LEU A 396 3.27 -18.39 -14.77
C LEU A 396 2.72 -18.78 -16.15
N LEU A 397 3.34 -18.28 -17.23
CA LEU A 397 2.92 -18.59 -18.59
C LEU A 397 3.19 -20.05 -19.01
N LEU A 398 4.11 -20.74 -18.31
CA LEU A 398 4.40 -22.16 -18.54
C LEU A 398 3.45 -23.11 -17.80
N VAL A 399 2.69 -22.62 -16.82
CA VAL A 399 1.81 -23.45 -15.97
C VAL A 399 0.77 -24.23 -16.78
N VAL A 400 0.07 -23.54 -17.69
CA VAL A 400 -0.99 -24.18 -18.51
C VAL A 400 -0.40 -25.13 -19.55
N PRO A 401 0.60 -24.74 -20.38
CA PRO A 401 1.21 -25.65 -21.35
C PRO A 401 1.82 -26.91 -20.75
N LEU A 402 2.41 -26.82 -19.56
CA LEU A 402 3.09 -27.94 -18.90
C LEU A 402 2.21 -28.68 -17.89
N GLY A 403 0.96 -28.25 -17.69
CA GLY A 403 0.01 -28.92 -16.80
C GLY A 403 0.40 -28.89 -15.31
N TRP A 404 1.13 -27.87 -14.86
CA TRP A 404 1.61 -27.78 -13.46
C TRP A 404 0.50 -27.49 -12.44
N GLY A 405 -0.71 -27.20 -12.91
CA GLY A 405 -1.87 -26.94 -12.06
C GLY A 405 -1.70 -25.73 -11.15
N LEU A 406 -2.46 -25.70 -10.04
CA LEU A 406 -2.42 -24.60 -9.07
C LEU A 406 -1.05 -24.45 -8.40
N ALA A 407 -0.33 -25.54 -8.15
CA ALA A 407 1.02 -25.48 -7.58
C ALA A 407 1.99 -24.70 -8.48
N GLY A 408 1.87 -24.83 -9.81
CA GLY A 408 2.64 -24.04 -10.77
C GLY A 408 2.39 -22.53 -10.64
N VAL A 409 1.15 -22.11 -10.36
CA VAL A 409 0.82 -20.70 -10.11
C VAL A 409 1.58 -20.17 -8.91
N TRP A 410 1.58 -20.92 -7.81
CA TRP A 410 2.26 -20.53 -6.57
C TRP A 410 3.78 -20.58 -6.69
N TRP A 411 4.35 -21.49 -7.49
CA TRP A 411 5.76 -21.42 -7.87
C TRP A 411 6.11 -20.15 -8.64
N GLY A 412 5.20 -19.66 -9.49
CA GLY A 412 5.34 -18.34 -10.13
C GLY A 412 5.41 -17.20 -9.11
N LEU A 413 4.57 -17.24 -8.08
CA LEU A 413 4.59 -16.24 -7.00
C LEU A 413 5.84 -16.34 -6.10
N VAL A 414 6.28 -17.56 -5.78
CA VAL A 414 7.55 -17.79 -5.07
C VAL A 414 8.71 -17.28 -5.90
N THR A 415 8.71 -17.48 -7.22
CA THR A 415 9.73 -16.96 -8.13
C THR A 415 9.79 -15.44 -8.08
N LEU A 416 8.63 -14.75 -8.06
CA LEU A 416 8.59 -13.30 -7.88
C LEU A 416 9.32 -12.88 -6.60
N MET A 417 8.98 -13.49 -5.46
CA MET A 417 9.55 -13.12 -4.17
C MET A 417 11.03 -13.50 -4.07
N ALA A 418 11.44 -14.62 -4.65
CA ALA A 418 12.83 -15.08 -4.67
C ALA A 418 13.71 -14.15 -5.51
N LEU A 419 13.28 -13.78 -6.72
CA LEU A 419 14.01 -12.84 -7.58
C LEU A 419 14.10 -11.45 -6.94
N ARG A 420 13.05 -11.02 -6.23
CA ARG A 420 13.09 -9.78 -5.46
C ARG A 420 14.09 -9.85 -4.31
N LEU A 421 14.14 -10.96 -3.56
CA LEU A 421 15.14 -11.14 -2.51
C LEU A 421 16.56 -11.09 -3.08
N VAL A 422 16.80 -11.76 -4.21
CA VAL A 422 18.12 -11.78 -4.86
C VAL A 422 18.50 -10.39 -5.36
N THR A 423 17.61 -9.69 -6.06
CA THR A 423 17.91 -8.35 -6.59
C THR A 423 18.16 -7.35 -5.46
N LEU A 424 17.25 -7.22 -4.50
CA LEU A 424 17.40 -6.32 -3.37
C LEU A 424 18.62 -6.69 -2.51
N GLY A 425 18.80 -7.98 -2.21
CA GLY A 425 19.94 -8.48 -1.43
C GLY A 425 21.29 -8.20 -2.11
N ALA A 426 21.40 -8.45 -3.42
CA ALA A 426 22.61 -8.19 -4.18
C ALA A 426 22.98 -6.70 -4.21
N ARG A 427 22.00 -5.81 -4.29
CA ARG A 427 22.25 -4.35 -4.18
C ARG A 427 22.58 -3.94 -2.75
N TYR A 428 21.93 -4.55 -1.76
CA TYR A 428 22.10 -4.25 -0.34
C TYR A 428 23.50 -4.59 0.18
N VAL A 429 24.14 -5.64 -0.34
CA VAL A 429 25.51 -6.03 0.08
C VAL A 429 26.62 -5.22 -0.60
N ARG A 430 26.31 -4.43 -1.64
CA ARG A 430 27.33 -3.59 -2.30
C ARG A 430 27.85 -2.53 -1.33
N ALA A 431 29.17 -2.43 -1.24
CA ALA A 431 29.85 -1.39 -0.47
C ALA A 431 29.41 0.00 -0.97
N GLY A 432 29.30 0.95 -0.05
CA GLY A 432 28.97 2.34 -0.37
C GLY A 432 27.50 2.62 -0.70
N LEU A 433 26.57 1.64 -0.60
CA LEU A 433 25.13 1.91 -0.85
C LEU A 433 24.59 3.07 0.00
N PHE A 434 24.88 3.05 1.31
CA PHE A 434 24.39 4.05 2.26
C PHE A 434 25.23 5.33 2.22
N ALA A 435 26.53 5.23 1.93
CA ALA A 435 27.41 6.40 1.80
C ALA A 435 27.10 7.20 0.52
N GLY A 436 26.96 6.52 -0.62
CA GLY A 436 26.63 7.15 -1.89
C GLY A 436 25.20 7.71 -1.94
N ALA A 437 24.28 7.19 -1.11
CA ALA A 437 22.97 7.81 -0.93
C ALA A 437 23.07 9.18 -0.24
N ALA A 438 23.90 9.29 0.80
CA ALA A 438 24.16 10.56 1.49
C ALA A 438 24.89 11.57 0.58
N GLU A 439 25.80 11.12 -0.28
CA GLU A 439 26.53 11.98 -1.23
C GLU A 439 25.68 12.44 -2.42
N GLY A 440 24.82 11.57 -2.95
CA GLY A 440 23.91 11.91 -4.07
C GLY A 440 22.88 12.97 -3.69
N GLU A 441 22.44 12.98 -2.44
CA GLU A 441 21.54 14.00 -1.89
C GLU A 441 22.23 15.37 -1.80
N ALA A 442 23.49 15.42 -1.35
CA ALA A 442 24.28 16.66 -1.32
C ALA A 442 24.56 17.23 -2.73
N ALA A 443 24.67 16.39 -3.75
CA ALA A 443 24.93 16.82 -5.12
C ALA A 443 23.69 17.39 -5.83
N ASP A 444 22.50 16.81 -5.63
CA ASP A 444 21.24 17.36 -6.15
C ASP A 444 20.92 18.73 -5.49
N GLU A 445 21.24 18.91 -4.21
CA GLU A 445 21.09 20.21 -3.51
C GLU A 445 22.01 21.31 -4.07
N HIS A 446 23.26 20.99 -4.39
CA HIS A 446 24.16 21.95 -5.05
C HIS A 446 23.64 22.38 -6.42
N ALA A 447 23.05 21.46 -7.18
CA ALA A 447 22.48 21.74 -8.49
C ALA A 447 21.18 22.57 -8.39
N GLU A 448 20.36 22.38 -7.35
CA GLU A 448 19.18 23.21 -7.11
C GLU A 448 19.56 24.61 -6.58
N ALA A 449 20.56 24.72 -5.71
CA ALA A 449 21.04 26.01 -5.19
C ALA A 449 21.69 26.90 -6.28
N GLU A 450 22.36 26.30 -7.28
CA GLU A 450 22.92 27.04 -8.43
C GLU A 450 21.86 27.41 -9.49
N ALA A 451 20.67 26.79 -9.45
CA ALA A 451 19.57 27.06 -10.37
C ALA A 451 18.60 28.16 -9.86
N HIS A 452 18.82 28.66 -8.64
CA HIS A 452 18.10 29.76 -7.99
C HIS A 452 18.95 31.03 -7.95
#